data_AF-A0A1F9PGP4-F1
#
_entry.id   AF-A0A1F9PGP4-F1
#
_cell.length_a   1.000
_cell.length_b   1.000
_cell.length_c   1.000
_cell.angle_alpha   90.00
_cell.angle_beta   90.00
_cell.angle_gamma   90.00
#
_symmetry.space_group_name_H-M   'P 1'
#
loop_
_entity.id
_entity.type
_entity.pdbx_description
1 polymer ?
#
loop_
_entity_poly.entity_id
_entity_poly.type
_entity_poly.pdbx_seq_one_letter_code
_entity_poly.pdbx_strand_id
1 'polypeptide(L)'
;MTFKKPDTSYWDRKFIAYMHDPFDKIFQIQGHEERSTRFLEKYGLQKTNEEFWKKADGIAAGFERGQVPSYSPDSNKNGAVNFLENPIITHPTSEPARLKILLPGPEHNTADHIFGELLDFMEKEIGIKAGKGGYSDKFKGEEDRFAMARFLYTHFVLRFRLSEQNVGGLGGFWHRVPADTRFPDHSIWQHNALCSAFCSCIELGGDESEIGMMVFSVTPVQAFISKARKLRDYWTGSVLLSWLAFEGMRWVIENLGPDHIVYPSLIDQPLVNEYLKQEWKVSQDGYLNPPKNIASFPNKFLFLIPMNQAENIAEEIKSHIHSAWKSLCEKVCNTATDMLEDLSDGEKAYIKEIFDRQNKAFWDLQWAAAYLVKADDRSEIEKLLPESLYENPFKLLEKFNKVIADKPYYDKSGRGALYSVSHSLTQAALAVSKNRKTISRLPETGEKCHLCGEFEVLHHKKFSNDMSADEYKKGTGDFWRHLKEQWDGDEDHSLGYNLNNNE
;
A
#
# COMPACT_ATOMS: atom_id res chain seq x y z
N MET A 1 -2.46 -20.22 -8.22
CA MET A 1 -2.62 -19.24 -7.14
C MET A 1 -2.94 -20.02 -5.88
N THR A 2 -2.14 -19.86 -4.83
CA THR A 2 -2.37 -20.50 -3.51
C THR A 2 -3.26 -19.64 -2.62
N PHE A 3 -3.31 -18.33 -2.85
CA PHE A 3 -4.21 -17.41 -2.16
C PHE A 3 -5.57 -17.32 -2.89
N LYS A 4 -6.68 -17.41 -2.14
CA LYS A 4 -8.03 -17.26 -2.70
C LYS A 4 -8.30 -15.78 -2.94
N LYS A 5 -8.55 -15.41 -4.21
CA LYS A 5 -8.94 -14.03 -4.54
C LYS A 5 -10.20 -13.60 -3.76
N PRO A 6 -10.24 -12.37 -3.24
CA PRO A 6 -11.43 -11.83 -2.60
C PRO A 6 -12.64 -11.83 -3.51
N ASP A 7 -13.80 -12.16 -2.95
CA ASP A 7 -15.09 -12.01 -3.61
C ASP A 7 -15.79 -10.71 -3.15
N THR A 8 -16.97 -10.45 -3.71
CA THR A 8 -17.82 -9.30 -3.37
C THR A 8 -18.12 -9.22 -1.88
N SER A 9 -18.30 -10.37 -1.24
CA SER A 9 -18.64 -10.48 0.17
C SER A 9 -17.49 -9.99 1.05
N TYR A 10 -16.24 -10.29 0.67
CA TYR A 10 -15.06 -9.75 1.32
C TYR A 10 -15.03 -8.22 1.27
N TRP A 11 -15.21 -7.64 0.07
CA TRP A 11 -15.16 -6.19 -0.10
C TRP A 11 -16.32 -5.46 0.60
N ASP A 12 -17.50 -6.07 0.64
CA ASP A 12 -18.65 -5.55 1.39
C ASP A 12 -18.38 -5.54 2.90
N ARG A 13 -17.91 -6.67 3.48
CA ARG A 13 -17.54 -6.74 4.90
C ARG A 13 -16.44 -5.76 5.26
N LYS A 14 -15.45 -5.63 4.38
CA LYS A 14 -14.36 -4.69 4.53
C LYS A 14 -14.84 -3.24 4.52
N PHE A 15 -15.73 -2.89 3.60
CA PHE A 15 -16.35 -1.56 3.57
C PHE A 15 -17.22 -1.30 4.81
N ILE A 16 -17.95 -2.31 5.31
CA ILE A 16 -18.70 -2.22 6.58
C ILE A 16 -17.76 -1.91 7.75
N ALA A 17 -16.63 -2.61 7.86
CA ALA A 17 -15.63 -2.36 8.91
C ALA A 17 -14.97 -0.98 8.76
N TYR A 18 -14.66 -0.56 7.54
CA TYR A 18 -14.11 0.77 7.26
C TYR A 18 -15.07 1.89 7.64
N MET A 19 -16.38 1.66 7.51
CA MET A 19 -17.41 2.65 7.85
C MET A 19 -17.98 2.46 9.26
N HIS A 20 -17.36 1.66 10.13
CA HIS A 20 -17.86 1.41 11.49
C HIS A 20 -18.05 2.72 12.27
N ASP A 21 -17.08 3.63 12.13
CA ASP A 21 -17.17 5.03 12.51
C ASP A 21 -17.42 5.90 11.27
N PRO A 22 -18.39 6.82 11.31
CA PRO A 22 -18.63 7.71 10.20
C PRO A 22 -17.61 8.86 10.19
N PHE A 23 -17.32 9.44 9.01
CA PHE A 23 -16.26 10.47 8.87
C PHE A 23 -16.56 11.77 9.63
N ASP A 24 -17.82 11.99 10.05
CA ASP A 24 -18.27 13.12 10.86
C ASP A 24 -18.26 12.82 12.37
N LYS A 25 -17.77 11.65 12.82
CA LYS A 25 -17.83 11.18 14.23
C LYS A 25 -17.45 12.24 15.24
N ILE A 26 -16.36 12.96 15.02
CA ILE A 26 -15.82 13.93 15.98
C ILE A 26 -16.72 15.15 16.19
N PHE A 27 -17.58 15.49 15.24
CA PHE A 27 -18.54 16.58 15.40
C PHE A 27 -19.69 16.21 16.34
N GLN A 28 -19.99 14.91 16.48
CA GLN A 28 -20.98 14.42 17.42
C GLN A 28 -20.73 12.95 17.78
N ILE A 29 -20.05 12.69 18.90
CA ILE A 29 -19.75 11.32 19.34
C ILE A 29 -21.03 10.57 19.72
N GLN A 30 -22.03 11.23 20.30
CA GLN A 30 -23.29 10.56 20.60
C GLN A 30 -24.03 10.21 19.31
N GLY A 31 -24.55 8.98 19.22
CA GLY A 31 -25.34 8.54 18.06
C GLY A 31 -24.54 8.23 16.79
N HIS A 32 -23.20 8.14 16.86
CA HIS A 32 -22.35 7.93 15.69
C HIS A 32 -22.54 6.55 15.05
N GLU A 33 -22.87 5.52 15.86
CA GLU A 33 -23.11 4.17 15.36
C GLU A 33 -24.36 4.10 14.48
N GLU A 34 -25.43 4.81 14.86
CA GLU A 34 -26.66 4.97 14.09
C GLU A 34 -26.41 5.76 12.80
N ARG A 35 -25.59 6.81 12.86
CA ARG A 35 -25.20 7.57 11.66
C ARG A 35 -24.38 6.71 10.69
N SER A 36 -23.44 5.92 11.19
CA SER A 36 -22.72 4.91 10.40
C SER A 36 -23.67 3.90 9.75
N THR A 37 -24.67 3.39 10.48
CA THR A 37 -25.69 2.49 9.92
C THR A 37 -26.45 3.16 8.77
N ARG A 38 -26.84 4.43 8.91
CA ARG A 38 -27.52 5.18 7.83
C ARG A 38 -26.65 5.30 6.57
N PHE A 39 -25.33 5.48 6.71
CA PHE A 39 -24.41 5.44 5.55
C PHE A 39 -24.42 4.08 4.88
N LEU A 40 -24.32 2.99 5.65
CA LEU A 40 -24.28 1.63 5.10
C LEU A 40 -25.58 1.22 4.42
N GLU A 41 -26.72 1.62 4.97
CA GLU A 41 -28.04 1.37 4.39
C GLU A 41 -28.19 1.98 3.00
N LYS A 42 -27.57 3.15 2.73
CA LYS A 42 -27.54 3.75 1.39
C LYS A 42 -26.89 2.83 0.35
N TYR A 43 -25.94 2.01 0.74
CA TYR A 43 -25.28 1.04 -0.14
C TYR A 43 -25.91 -0.35 -0.09
N GLY A 44 -27.04 -0.51 0.63
CA GLY A 44 -27.70 -1.80 0.84
C GLY A 44 -26.88 -2.75 1.73
N LEU A 45 -26.02 -2.21 2.59
CA LEU A 45 -25.16 -2.96 3.50
C LEU A 45 -25.69 -2.86 4.92
N GLN A 46 -25.41 -3.89 5.73
CA GLN A 46 -25.81 -3.96 7.12
C GLN A 46 -24.65 -4.45 7.98
N LYS A 47 -24.55 -3.94 9.21
CA LYS A 47 -23.55 -4.42 10.18
C LYS A 47 -23.95 -5.83 10.64
N THR A 48 -23.12 -6.84 10.37
CA THR A 48 -23.49 -8.26 10.59
C THR A 48 -22.84 -8.94 11.79
N ASN A 49 -21.99 -8.29 12.58
CA ASN A 49 -21.43 -8.85 13.81
C ASN A 49 -20.72 -7.76 14.64
N GLU A 50 -21.32 -7.28 15.73
CA GLU A 50 -20.74 -6.20 16.54
C GLU A 50 -19.45 -6.58 17.27
N GLU A 51 -19.34 -7.82 17.72
CA GLU A 51 -18.21 -8.25 18.55
C GLU A 51 -16.88 -8.19 17.79
N PHE A 52 -16.95 -8.52 16.49
CA PHE A 52 -15.78 -8.66 15.64
C PHE A 52 -15.08 -7.33 15.35
N TRP A 53 -15.81 -6.32 14.88
CA TRP A 53 -15.21 -5.01 14.60
C TRP A 53 -14.89 -4.25 15.90
N LYS A 54 -15.58 -4.51 17.02
CA LYS A 54 -15.21 -3.94 18.33
C LYS A 54 -13.82 -4.41 18.81
N LYS A 55 -13.46 -5.68 18.57
CA LYS A 55 -12.10 -6.18 18.82
C LYS A 55 -11.08 -5.48 17.91
N ALA A 56 -11.39 -5.39 16.62
CA ALA A 56 -10.51 -4.73 15.63
C ALA A 56 -10.32 -3.22 15.94
N ASP A 57 -11.38 -2.52 16.34
CA ASP A 57 -11.36 -1.14 16.81
C ASP A 57 -10.44 -1.00 18.03
N GLY A 58 -10.58 -1.87 19.05
CA GLY A 58 -9.70 -1.88 20.21
C GLY A 58 -8.20 -2.05 19.88
N ILE A 59 -7.87 -2.88 18.88
CA ILE A 59 -6.49 -3.07 18.39
C ILE A 59 -6.03 -1.84 17.60
N ALA A 60 -6.85 -1.29 16.70
CA ALA A 60 -6.55 -0.07 15.94
C ALA A 60 -6.31 1.13 16.86
N ALA A 61 -7.20 1.30 17.83
CA ALA A 61 -7.07 2.20 18.95
C ALA A 61 -5.71 2.06 19.67
N GLY A 62 -5.31 0.82 19.95
CA GLY A 62 -4.01 0.52 20.54
C GLY A 62 -2.83 0.98 19.67
N PHE A 63 -2.90 0.75 18.35
CA PHE A 63 -1.86 1.13 17.37
C PHE A 63 -1.56 2.63 17.36
N GLU A 64 -2.61 3.44 17.52
CA GLU A 64 -2.52 4.89 17.31
C GLU A 64 -2.18 5.64 18.60
N ARG A 65 -2.86 5.33 19.71
CA ARG A 65 -2.83 6.14 20.95
C ARG A 65 -2.99 5.35 22.26
N GLY A 66 -3.00 4.02 22.21
CA GLY A 66 -3.47 3.22 23.34
C GLY A 66 -4.97 3.43 23.60
N GLN A 67 -5.52 2.95 24.70
CA GLN A 67 -6.96 3.06 24.98
C GLN A 67 -7.25 3.86 26.26
N VAL A 68 -8.23 4.75 26.18
CA VAL A 68 -8.73 5.57 27.30
C VAL A 68 -10.27 5.63 27.30
N PRO A 69 -10.92 5.96 28.44
CA PRO A 69 -12.36 6.07 28.52
C PRO A 69 -12.93 7.08 27.52
N SER A 70 -14.00 6.69 26.83
CA SER A 70 -14.72 7.52 25.86
C SER A 70 -15.81 8.37 26.54
N TYR A 71 -16.81 8.80 25.76
CA TYR A 71 -17.99 9.48 26.27
C TYR A 71 -18.70 8.65 27.35
N SER A 72 -19.15 9.34 28.40
CA SER A 72 -19.98 8.79 29.46
C SER A 72 -21.04 9.81 29.86
N PRO A 73 -22.30 9.41 30.09
CA PRO A 73 -23.31 10.30 30.64
C PRO A 73 -22.98 10.73 32.09
N ASP A 74 -22.21 9.93 32.83
CA ASP A 74 -21.64 10.32 34.11
C ASP A 74 -20.43 11.23 33.87
N SER A 75 -20.55 12.51 34.27
CA SER A 75 -19.52 13.54 34.09
C SER A 75 -18.19 13.20 34.75
N ASN A 76 -18.18 12.41 35.83
CA ASN A 76 -16.95 11.99 36.49
C ASN A 76 -16.21 10.87 35.74
N LYS A 77 -16.84 10.30 34.70
CA LYS A 77 -16.30 9.22 33.87
C LYS A 77 -16.20 9.61 32.39
N ASN A 78 -16.62 10.82 32.03
CA ASN A 78 -16.62 11.29 30.66
C ASN A 78 -15.22 11.71 30.23
N GLY A 79 -14.60 10.93 29.35
CA GLY A 79 -13.30 11.25 28.77
C GLY A 79 -13.38 11.99 27.44
N ALA A 80 -14.56 12.12 26.84
CA ALA A 80 -14.72 12.76 25.53
C ALA A 80 -14.52 14.27 25.59
N VAL A 81 -13.94 14.84 24.53
CA VAL A 81 -13.77 16.28 24.35
C VAL A 81 -14.77 16.74 23.30
N ASN A 82 -15.56 17.77 23.58
CA ASN A 82 -16.45 18.34 22.59
C ASN A 82 -15.62 19.10 21.53
N PHE A 83 -15.46 18.50 20.35
CA PHE A 83 -14.65 19.09 19.30
C PHE A 83 -15.26 20.38 18.73
N LEU A 84 -16.60 20.52 18.74
CA LEU A 84 -17.23 21.76 18.26
C LEU A 84 -16.93 22.95 19.18
N GLU A 85 -16.79 22.70 20.49
CA GLU A 85 -16.40 23.73 21.46
C GLU A 85 -14.88 23.97 21.45
N ASN A 86 -14.09 22.92 21.23
CA ASN A 86 -12.63 22.99 21.25
C ASN A 86 -12.00 22.29 20.01
N PRO A 87 -12.12 22.90 18.81
CA PRO A 87 -11.69 22.29 17.56
C PRO A 87 -10.18 22.40 17.39
N ILE A 88 -9.42 21.58 18.12
CA ILE A 88 -7.96 21.57 18.11
C ILE A 88 -7.47 20.26 17.51
N ILE A 89 -6.52 20.36 16.59
CA ILE A 89 -5.70 19.22 16.17
C ILE A 89 -4.24 19.43 16.58
N THR A 90 -3.53 18.31 16.75
CA THR A 90 -2.11 18.27 17.13
C THR A 90 -1.31 17.55 16.07
N HIS A 91 0.01 17.79 16.01
CA HIS A 91 0.89 17.06 15.11
C HIS A 91 1.56 15.90 15.87
N PRO A 92 1.62 14.67 15.32
CA PRO A 92 2.11 13.49 16.05
C PRO A 92 3.61 13.55 16.41
N THR A 93 4.41 14.35 15.68
CA THR A 93 5.87 14.41 15.88
C THR A 93 6.42 15.80 16.13
N SER A 94 5.61 16.86 15.99
CA SER A 94 6.09 18.19 16.33
C SER A 94 5.99 18.39 17.84
N GLU A 95 6.68 19.38 18.37
CA GLU A 95 6.39 19.96 19.69
C GLU A 95 4.87 20.17 19.88
N PRO A 96 4.35 20.43 21.10
CA PRO A 96 2.92 20.53 21.40
C PRO A 96 2.19 21.75 20.76
N ALA A 97 2.52 22.05 19.51
CA ALA A 97 1.80 22.89 18.58
C ALA A 97 0.37 22.38 18.42
N ARG A 98 -0.55 23.29 18.67
CA ARG A 98 -2.00 23.10 18.54
C ARG A 98 -2.48 23.96 17.40
N LEU A 99 -3.17 23.35 16.45
CA LEU A 99 -3.84 24.09 15.38
C LEU A 99 -5.33 24.15 15.72
N LYS A 100 -5.82 25.37 15.93
CA LYS A 100 -7.26 25.62 16.08
C LYS A 100 -7.91 25.66 14.69
N ILE A 101 -8.87 24.77 14.48
CA ILE A 101 -9.64 24.68 13.24
C ILE A 101 -10.81 25.67 13.30
N LEU A 102 -11.01 26.40 12.22
CA LEU A 102 -12.17 27.25 12.02
C LEU A 102 -13.30 26.37 11.47
N LEU A 103 -14.31 26.13 12.29
CA LEU A 103 -15.49 25.38 11.87
C LEU A 103 -16.53 26.33 11.26
N PRO A 104 -17.35 25.85 10.30
CA PRO A 104 -18.41 26.64 9.69
C PRO A 104 -19.50 26.96 10.73
N GLY A 105 -19.49 28.20 11.20
CA GLY A 105 -20.58 28.89 11.93
C GLY A 105 -20.97 28.34 13.32
N PRO A 106 -21.26 29.21 14.32
CA PRO A 106 -21.75 28.78 15.64
C PRO A 106 -23.27 28.55 15.64
N GLU A 107 -23.81 27.92 14.59
CA GLU A 107 -25.24 27.67 14.51
C GLU A 107 -25.60 26.46 15.37
N HIS A 108 -26.72 26.53 16.10
CA HIS A 108 -27.38 25.32 16.55
C HIS A 108 -27.55 24.42 15.32
N ASN A 109 -27.08 23.17 15.39
CA ASN A 109 -27.15 22.15 14.34
C ASN A 109 -25.94 21.96 13.38
N THR A 110 -24.75 22.48 13.67
CA THR A 110 -23.54 22.25 12.83
C THR A 110 -23.26 20.76 12.54
N ALA A 111 -23.36 19.88 13.54
CA ALA A 111 -23.10 18.45 13.35
C ALA A 111 -24.10 17.78 12.40
N ASP A 112 -25.40 18.04 12.59
CA ASP A 112 -26.46 17.50 11.73
C ASP A 112 -26.34 18.03 10.29
N HIS A 113 -25.94 19.29 10.12
CA HIS A 113 -25.67 19.87 8.80
C HIS A 113 -24.50 19.14 8.10
N ILE A 114 -23.36 18.99 8.77
CA ILE A 114 -22.19 18.27 8.22
C ILE A 114 -22.58 16.83 7.86
N PHE A 115 -23.30 16.15 8.74
CA PHE A 115 -23.76 14.79 8.50
C PHE A 115 -24.69 14.70 7.27
N GLY A 116 -25.67 15.61 7.16
CA GLY A 116 -26.60 15.65 6.03
C GLY A 116 -25.89 15.88 4.70
N GLU A 117 -25.01 16.88 4.65
CA GLU A 117 -24.20 17.19 3.45
C GLU A 117 -23.28 16.02 3.07
N LEU A 118 -22.63 15.38 4.06
CA LEU A 118 -21.76 14.23 3.82
C LEU A 118 -22.55 13.04 3.27
N LEU A 119 -23.71 12.73 3.85
CA LEU A 119 -24.57 11.62 3.42
C LEU A 119 -25.06 11.82 1.99
N ASP A 120 -25.61 13.01 1.69
CA ASP A 120 -26.11 13.35 0.37
C ASP A 120 -24.99 13.38 -0.68
N PHE A 121 -23.81 13.88 -0.30
CA PHE A 121 -22.66 13.92 -1.20
C PHE A 121 -22.16 12.51 -1.52
N MET A 122 -21.95 11.66 -0.52
CA MET A 122 -21.47 10.29 -0.72
C MET A 122 -22.42 9.47 -1.61
N GLU A 123 -23.74 9.59 -1.39
CA GLU A 123 -24.75 8.91 -2.21
C GLU A 123 -24.66 9.33 -3.68
N LYS A 124 -24.55 10.63 -3.96
CA LYS A 124 -24.46 11.18 -5.32
C LYS A 124 -23.13 10.88 -6.00
N GLU A 125 -22.03 10.99 -5.26
CA GLU A 125 -20.67 10.86 -5.78
C GLU A 125 -20.29 9.42 -6.06
N ILE A 126 -20.55 8.50 -5.12
CA ILE A 126 -20.16 7.08 -5.24
C ILE A 126 -21.24 6.28 -5.97
N GLY A 127 -22.51 6.55 -5.68
CA GLY A 127 -23.65 5.76 -6.15
C GLY A 127 -23.97 4.55 -5.25
N ILE A 128 -25.24 4.13 -5.28
CA ILE A 128 -25.79 3.13 -4.35
C ILE A 128 -25.36 1.70 -4.72
N LYS A 129 -25.48 1.36 -6.00
CA LYS A 129 -25.18 0.04 -6.59
C LYS A 129 -24.60 0.24 -7.98
N ALA A 130 -23.93 -0.78 -8.50
CA ALA A 130 -23.43 -0.82 -9.88
C ALA A 130 -24.46 -0.26 -10.89
N GLY A 131 -24.11 0.81 -11.61
CA GLY A 131 -24.97 1.45 -12.60
C GLY A 131 -26.08 2.35 -12.06
N LYS A 132 -25.99 2.79 -10.79
CA LYS A 132 -27.04 3.57 -10.09
C LYS A 132 -26.48 4.88 -9.51
N GLY A 133 -25.93 5.72 -10.38
CA GLY A 133 -25.53 7.10 -10.09
C GLY A 133 -24.03 7.27 -9.81
N GLY A 134 -23.54 8.50 -9.99
CA GLY A 134 -22.17 8.88 -9.63
C GLY A 134 -21.11 7.99 -10.27
N TYR A 135 -20.10 7.63 -9.48
CA TYR A 135 -19.01 6.76 -9.89
C TYR A 135 -19.47 5.33 -10.24
N SER A 136 -20.55 4.83 -9.62
CA SER A 136 -21.09 3.49 -9.87
C SER A 136 -21.57 3.27 -11.31
N ASP A 137 -21.91 4.34 -12.05
CA ASP A 137 -22.36 4.27 -13.44
C ASP A 137 -21.31 3.65 -14.37
N LYS A 138 -20.03 3.73 -13.98
CA LYS A 138 -18.90 3.14 -14.71
C LYS A 138 -18.80 1.61 -14.59
N PHE A 139 -19.66 0.99 -13.77
CA PHE A 139 -19.61 -0.44 -13.43
C PHE A 139 -20.96 -1.13 -13.64
N LYS A 140 -21.80 -0.65 -14.56
CA LYS A 140 -23.12 -1.25 -14.84
C LYS A 140 -23.00 -2.73 -15.22
N GLY A 141 -23.57 -3.62 -14.41
CA GLY A 141 -23.48 -5.08 -14.58
C GLY A 141 -22.14 -5.70 -14.16
N GLU A 142 -21.29 -4.94 -13.45
CA GLU A 142 -20.02 -5.39 -12.87
C GLU A 142 -20.09 -5.28 -11.33
N GLU A 143 -21.08 -5.91 -10.68
CA GLU A 143 -21.33 -5.80 -9.24
C GLU A 143 -20.11 -6.16 -8.38
N ASP A 144 -19.43 -7.26 -8.73
CA ASP A 144 -18.25 -7.73 -8.01
C ASP A 144 -17.10 -6.73 -8.07
N ARG A 145 -16.88 -6.13 -9.24
CA ARG A 145 -15.85 -5.11 -9.45
C ARG A 145 -16.24 -3.81 -8.75
N PHE A 146 -17.53 -3.46 -8.73
CA PHE A 146 -18.00 -2.25 -8.06
C PHE A 146 -17.80 -2.31 -6.54
N ALA A 147 -17.97 -3.46 -5.89
CA ALA A 147 -17.74 -3.58 -4.44
C ALA A 147 -16.30 -3.18 -4.06
N MET A 148 -15.32 -3.67 -4.82
CA MET A 148 -13.91 -3.27 -4.68
C MET A 148 -13.70 -1.80 -5.08
N ALA A 149 -14.26 -1.36 -6.21
CA ALA A 149 -14.13 0.01 -6.69
C ALA A 149 -14.66 1.03 -5.67
N ARG A 150 -15.78 0.74 -5.00
CA ARG A 150 -16.34 1.56 -3.92
C ARG A 150 -15.37 1.69 -2.75
N PHE A 151 -14.75 0.58 -2.34
CA PHE A 151 -13.74 0.59 -1.28
C PHE A 151 -12.52 1.43 -1.67
N LEU A 152 -11.96 1.19 -2.85
CA LEU A 152 -10.81 1.96 -3.36
C LEU A 152 -11.13 3.44 -3.48
N TYR A 153 -12.30 3.80 -4.02
CA TYR A 153 -12.73 5.19 -4.16
C TYR A 153 -12.83 5.88 -2.80
N THR A 154 -13.45 5.20 -1.83
CA THR A 154 -13.61 5.72 -0.47
C THR A 154 -12.25 5.95 0.20
N HIS A 155 -11.33 4.99 0.08
CA HIS A 155 -10.02 5.07 0.72
C HIS A 155 -9.08 6.10 0.05
N PHE A 156 -9.06 6.13 -1.28
CA PHE A 156 -8.10 6.94 -2.03
C PHE A 156 -8.61 8.32 -2.43
N VAL A 157 -9.89 8.44 -2.75
CA VAL A 157 -10.42 9.56 -3.53
C VAL A 157 -11.37 10.44 -2.72
N LEU A 158 -12.24 9.84 -1.91
CA LEU A 158 -13.35 10.54 -1.27
C LEU A 158 -12.91 11.79 -0.48
N ARG A 159 -11.85 11.71 0.33
CA ARG A 159 -11.40 12.89 1.10
C ARG A 159 -10.97 14.09 0.25
N PHE A 160 -10.46 13.84 -0.97
CA PHE A 160 -10.12 14.91 -1.91
C PHE A 160 -11.42 15.55 -2.41
N ARG A 161 -12.37 14.74 -2.87
CA ARG A 161 -13.67 15.22 -3.37
C ARG A 161 -14.45 16.00 -2.31
N LEU A 162 -14.46 15.51 -1.07
CA LEU A 162 -15.08 16.20 0.06
C LEU A 162 -14.43 17.58 0.30
N SER A 163 -13.10 17.66 0.23
CA SER A 163 -12.34 18.90 0.39
C SER A 163 -12.62 19.89 -0.74
N GLU A 164 -12.55 19.44 -1.99
CA GLU A 164 -12.73 20.28 -3.17
C GLU A 164 -14.13 20.85 -3.31
N GLN A 165 -15.14 20.01 -3.02
CA GLN A 165 -16.55 20.40 -3.06
C GLN A 165 -16.97 21.12 -1.78
N ASN A 166 -16.02 21.35 -0.85
CA ASN A 166 -16.24 22.01 0.43
C ASN A 166 -17.46 21.46 1.19
N VAL A 167 -17.60 20.13 1.20
CA VAL A 167 -18.76 19.45 1.78
C VAL A 167 -18.86 19.79 3.27
N GLY A 168 -20.04 20.26 3.70
CA GLY A 168 -20.26 20.70 5.07
C GLY A 168 -19.40 21.88 5.52
N GLY A 169 -18.78 22.63 4.60
CA GLY A 169 -17.96 23.82 4.90
C GLY A 169 -16.58 23.53 5.51
N LEU A 170 -16.09 22.29 5.41
CA LEU A 170 -14.83 21.87 6.06
C LEU A 170 -13.58 22.01 5.17
N GLY A 171 -13.76 22.07 3.84
CA GLY A 171 -12.67 22.17 2.87
C GLY A 171 -11.51 21.20 3.15
N GLY A 172 -10.29 21.74 3.16
CA GLY A 172 -9.06 20.97 3.41
C GLY A 172 -9.03 20.21 4.75
N PHE A 173 -9.89 20.55 5.71
CA PHE A 173 -9.97 19.83 6.98
C PHE A 173 -10.40 18.38 6.80
N TRP A 174 -11.12 18.03 5.72
CA TRP A 174 -11.47 16.62 5.40
C TRP A 174 -10.25 15.69 5.39
N HIS A 175 -9.07 16.18 5.02
CA HIS A 175 -7.83 15.37 5.04
C HIS A 175 -7.34 15.04 6.46
N ARG A 176 -7.76 15.81 7.46
CA ARG A 176 -7.21 15.81 8.83
C ARG A 176 -8.27 15.75 9.92
N VAL A 177 -9.52 15.42 9.58
CA VAL A 177 -10.58 15.16 10.57
C VAL A 177 -10.07 14.07 11.53
N PRO A 178 -9.92 14.36 12.84
CA PRO A 178 -9.39 13.40 13.79
C PRO A 178 -10.27 12.16 13.93
N ALA A 179 -9.70 11.03 14.33
CA ALA A 179 -10.49 9.88 14.79
C ALA A 179 -10.92 10.05 16.25
N ASP A 180 -10.04 10.65 17.06
CA ASP A 180 -10.19 10.77 18.50
C ASP A 180 -10.04 12.22 18.95
N THR A 181 -11.07 12.77 19.61
CA THR A 181 -11.05 14.14 20.12
C THR A 181 -10.05 14.36 21.25
N ARG A 182 -9.63 13.30 21.94
CA ARG A 182 -8.68 13.33 23.07
C ARG A 182 -7.22 13.32 22.59
N PHE A 183 -6.98 12.64 21.47
CA PHE A 183 -5.69 12.52 20.79
C PHE A 183 -5.85 12.93 19.32
N PRO A 184 -6.02 14.23 19.02
CA PRO A 184 -6.40 14.69 17.69
C PRO A 184 -5.18 14.82 16.76
N ASP A 185 -4.33 13.79 16.70
CA ASP A 185 -3.09 13.74 15.91
C ASP A 185 -3.12 12.73 14.75
N HIS A 186 -4.12 11.86 14.71
CA HIS A 186 -4.38 10.89 13.65
C HIS A 186 -5.79 11.08 13.09
N SER A 187 -5.92 10.83 11.78
CA SER A 187 -7.17 11.05 11.07
C SER A 187 -8.12 9.87 11.18
N ILE A 188 -9.43 10.14 11.08
CA ILE A 188 -10.46 9.10 11.01
C ILE A 188 -10.21 8.12 9.85
N TRP A 189 -9.62 8.58 8.75
CA TRP A 189 -9.26 7.75 7.60
C TRP A 189 -8.23 6.66 7.95
N GLN A 190 -7.28 6.96 8.83
CA GLN A 190 -6.25 6.03 9.28
C GLN A 190 -6.84 5.03 10.27
N HIS A 191 -7.63 5.50 11.22
CA HIS A 191 -8.32 4.67 12.21
C HIS A 191 -9.24 3.65 11.54
N ASN A 192 -10.08 4.12 10.63
CA ASN A 192 -10.99 3.28 9.86
C ASN A 192 -10.26 2.28 8.97
N ALA A 193 -9.12 2.68 8.38
CA ALA A 193 -8.26 1.79 7.61
C ALA A 193 -7.69 0.66 8.47
N LEU A 194 -7.14 0.98 9.66
CA LEU A 194 -6.60 -0.01 10.58
C LEU A 194 -7.69 -0.97 11.08
N CYS A 195 -8.84 -0.45 11.50
CA CYS A 195 -9.97 -1.28 11.95
C CYS A 195 -10.43 -2.24 10.84
N SER A 196 -10.56 -1.75 9.61
CA SER A 196 -10.89 -2.54 8.42
C SER A 196 -9.84 -3.63 8.13
N ALA A 197 -8.55 -3.29 8.17
CA ALA A 197 -7.47 -4.25 7.92
C ALA A 197 -7.43 -5.34 9.01
N PHE A 198 -7.58 -4.98 10.29
CA PHE A 198 -7.67 -5.96 11.37
C PHE A 198 -8.89 -6.85 11.23
N CYS A 199 -10.06 -6.31 10.90
CA CYS A 199 -11.25 -7.11 10.60
C CYS A 199 -10.94 -8.15 9.51
N SER A 200 -10.36 -7.73 8.39
CA SER A 200 -9.98 -8.67 7.32
C SER A 200 -8.97 -9.73 7.79
N CYS A 201 -7.97 -9.36 8.60
CA CYS A 201 -6.98 -10.29 9.12
C CYS A 201 -7.59 -11.33 10.07
N ILE A 202 -8.46 -10.91 11.00
CA ILE A 202 -9.14 -11.81 11.94
C ILE A 202 -10.03 -12.78 11.16
N GLU A 203 -10.72 -12.32 10.10
CA GLU A 203 -11.65 -13.16 9.35
C GLU A 203 -10.91 -14.23 8.54
N LEU A 204 -9.86 -13.81 7.84
CA LEU A 204 -9.01 -14.70 7.05
C LEU A 204 -8.12 -15.60 7.91
N GLY A 205 -7.77 -15.14 9.11
CA GLY A 205 -7.00 -15.86 10.12
C GLY A 205 -7.84 -16.87 10.91
N GLY A 206 -9.12 -16.59 11.10
CA GLY A 206 -10.05 -17.35 11.94
C GLY A 206 -10.28 -16.70 13.31
N ASP A 207 -9.26 -16.08 13.89
CA ASP A 207 -9.35 -15.32 15.15
C ASP A 207 -8.25 -14.25 15.29
N GLU A 208 -8.30 -13.45 16.37
CA GLU A 208 -7.39 -12.34 16.63
C GLU A 208 -5.95 -12.72 17.01
N SER A 209 -5.66 -14.00 17.23
CA SER A 209 -4.30 -14.50 17.43
C SER A 209 -3.53 -14.62 16.12
N GLU A 210 -4.23 -14.68 14.99
CA GLU A 210 -3.66 -14.82 13.65
C GLU A 210 -3.38 -13.47 12.97
N ILE A 211 -3.34 -12.37 13.73
CA ILE A 211 -2.95 -11.07 13.18
C ILE A 211 -1.43 -10.95 13.21
N GLY A 212 -0.84 -10.68 12.05
CA GLY A 212 0.58 -10.40 11.91
C GLY A 212 0.85 -9.17 11.06
N MET A 213 2.14 -8.87 10.91
CA MET A 213 2.64 -7.90 9.93
C MET A 213 3.76 -8.51 9.12
N MET A 214 3.85 -8.12 7.85
CA MET A 214 4.91 -8.51 6.95
C MET A 214 5.67 -7.28 6.48
N VAL A 215 6.99 -7.37 6.51
CA VAL A 215 7.87 -6.46 5.79
C VAL A 215 8.40 -7.16 4.55
N PHE A 216 8.26 -6.51 3.40
CA PHE A 216 8.74 -7.02 2.11
C PHE A 216 9.76 -6.04 1.52
N SER A 217 10.80 -6.56 0.87
CA SER A 217 11.94 -5.78 0.37
C SER A 217 12.35 -6.26 -1.02
N VAL A 218 12.42 -5.34 -1.97
CA VAL A 218 12.98 -5.53 -3.32
C VAL A 218 14.45 -5.10 -3.30
N THR A 219 15.36 -5.99 -3.71
CA THR A 219 16.81 -5.73 -3.73
C THR A 219 17.46 -6.35 -4.97
N PRO A 220 18.63 -5.87 -5.43
CA PRO A 220 19.47 -4.81 -4.87
C PRO A 220 19.03 -3.39 -5.27
N VAL A 221 19.16 -2.42 -4.36
CA VAL A 221 18.86 -1.00 -4.64
C VAL A 221 20.11 -0.28 -5.16
N GLN A 222 21.12 -0.11 -4.29
CA GLN A 222 22.31 0.67 -4.62
C GLN A 222 23.12 0.05 -5.75
N ALA A 223 23.32 -1.27 -5.73
CA ALA A 223 24.03 -1.96 -6.80
C ALA A 223 23.30 -1.93 -8.17
N PHE A 224 22.01 -1.58 -8.21
CA PHE A 224 21.28 -1.34 -9.45
C PHE A 224 21.39 0.11 -9.90
N ILE A 225 21.04 1.06 -9.02
CA ILE A 225 21.03 2.50 -9.34
C ILE A 225 22.44 3.01 -9.68
N SER A 226 23.48 2.53 -8.98
CA SER A 226 24.87 2.97 -9.19
C SER A 226 25.48 2.52 -10.52
N LYS A 227 24.83 1.64 -11.29
CA LYS A 227 25.32 1.25 -12.63
C LYS A 227 25.10 2.33 -13.69
N ALA A 228 24.41 3.40 -13.35
CA ALA A 228 24.16 4.53 -14.24
C ALA A 228 25.44 5.26 -14.67
N ARG A 229 25.55 5.61 -15.96
CA ARG A 229 26.60 6.52 -16.48
C ARG A 229 26.05 7.90 -16.84
N LYS A 230 24.76 8.02 -17.13
CA LYS A 230 24.04 9.27 -17.39
C LYS A 230 22.94 9.51 -16.36
N LEU A 231 22.50 10.76 -16.22
CA LEU A 231 21.37 11.13 -15.36
C LEU A 231 20.08 10.37 -15.73
N ARG A 232 19.85 10.16 -17.03
CA ARG A 232 18.72 9.36 -17.52
C ARG A 232 18.76 7.91 -17.02
N ASP A 233 19.93 7.27 -17.01
CA ASP A 233 20.08 5.91 -16.52
C ASP A 233 19.78 5.85 -15.02
N TYR A 234 20.29 6.84 -14.27
CA TYR A 234 20.07 6.96 -12.83
C TYR A 234 18.58 7.15 -12.50
N TRP A 235 17.93 8.05 -13.24
CA TRP A 235 16.50 8.32 -13.11
C TRP A 235 15.67 7.07 -13.47
N THR A 236 15.95 6.43 -14.60
CA THR A 236 15.24 5.23 -15.06
C THR A 236 15.39 4.08 -14.07
N GLY A 237 16.60 3.84 -13.55
CA GLY A 237 16.83 2.83 -12.52
C GLY A 237 16.04 3.08 -11.24
N SER A 238 15.91 4.35 -10.85
CA SER A 238 15.09 4.74 -9.68
C SER A 238 13.60 4.52 -9.92
N VAL A 239 13.10 4.89 -11.11
CA VAL A 239 11.70 4.70 -11.51
C VAL A 239 11.35 3.21 -11.57
N LEU A 240 12.21 2.37 -12.15
CA LEU A 240 11.99 0.92 -12.22
C LEU A 240 11.89 0.27 -10.84
N LEU A 241 12.74 0.66 -9.89
CA LEU A 241 12.66 0.17 -8.51
C LEU A 241 11.37 0.59 -7.82
N SER A 242 10.97 1.87 -7.98
CA SER A 242 9.71 2.38 -7.44
C SER A 242 8.50 1.67 -8.06
N TRP A 243 8.55 1.37 -9.36
CA TRP A 243 7.51 0.63 -10.06
C TRP A 243 7.43 -0.84 -9.60
N LEU A 244 8.56 -1.55 -9.49
CA LEU A 244 8.55 -2.93 -8.99
C LEU A 244 8.04 -3.04 -7.54
N ALA A 245 8.40 -2.08 -6.69
CA ALA A 245 7.84 -1.99 -5.35
C ALA A 245 6.31 -1.76 -5.40
N PHE A 246 5.86 -0.89 -6.31
CA PHE A 246 4.44 -0.68 -6.54
C PHE A 246 3.71 -1.92 -7.04
N GLU A 247 4.27 -2.73 -7.95
CA GLU A 247 3.65 -3.99 -8.37
C GLU A 247 3.45 -4.94 -7.18
N GLY A 248 4.41 -5.02 -6.26
CA GLY A 248 4.23 -5.76 -5.01
C GLY A 248 3.09 -5.22 -4.14
N MET A 249 2.99 -3.91 -4.00
CA MET A 249 1.90 -3.25 -3.27
C MET A 249 0.55 -3.37 -4.00
N ARG A 250 0.54 -3.37 -5.34
CA ARG A 250 -0.66 -3.56 -6.17
C ARG A 250 -1.28 -4.91 -5.88
N TRP A 251 -0.48 -5.96 -5.76
CA TRP A 251 -0.99 -7.27 -5.33
C TRP A 251 -1.70 -7.18 -3.97
N VAL A 252 -1.14 -6.47 -2.99
CA VAL A 252 -1.77 -6.27 -1.67
C VAL A 252 -3.07 -5.47 -1.81
N ILE A 253 -3.07 -4.39 -2.59
CA ILE A 253 -4.27 -3.57 -2.87
C ILE A 253 -5.39 -4.44 -3.47
N GLU A 254 -5.05 -5.36 -4.37
CA GLU A 254 -6.02 -6.19 -5.08
C GLU A 254 -6.53 -7.41 -4.30
N ASN A 255 -5.76 -7.90 -3.32
CA ASN A 255 -6.06 -9.18 -2.66
C ASN A 255 -6.34 -9.05 -1.16
N LEU A 256 -5.91 -7.96 -0.51
CA LEU A 256 -6.20 -7.67 0.90
C LEU A 256 -6.88 -6.29 1.05
N GLY A 257 -6.54 -5.37 0.16
CA GLY A 257 -6.99 -3.98 0.18
C GLY A 257 -5.90 -3.01 0.60
N PRO A 258 -6.00 -1.74 0.13
CA PRO A 258 -4.97 -0.73 0.34
C PRO A 258 -4.76 -0.35 1.81
N ASP A 259 -5.78 -0.53 2.63
CA ASP A 259 -5.78 -0.27 4.07
C ASP A 259 -4.86 -1.21 4.88
N HIS A 260 -4.44 -2.33 4.31
CA HIS A 260 -3.46 -3.21 4.94
C HIS A 260 -2.05 -2.62 4.90
N ILE A 261 -1.75 -1.71 3.95
CA ILE A 261 -0.41 -1.13 3.81
C ILE A 261 -0.21 -0.04 4.86
N VAL A 262 0.68 -0.31 5.82
CA VAL A 262 1.06 0.62 6.89
C VAL A 262 2.16 1.57 6.42
N TYR A 263 3.07 1.08 5.57
CA TYR A 263 4.13 1.90 4.97
C TYR A 263 4.50 1.37 3.58
N PRO A 264 4.73 2.23 2.58
CA PRO A 264 4.54 3.69 2.58
C PRO A 264 3.06 4.09 2.52
N SER A 265 2.76 5.37 2.74
CA SER A 265 1.43 5.91 2.42
C SER A 265 1.18 5.82 0.91
N LEU A 266 0.06 5.20 0.54
CA LEU A 266 -0.39 5.07 -0.85
C LEU A 266 -1.17 6.29 -1.34
N ILE A 267 -1.47 7.22 -0.44
CA ILE A 267 -2.34 8.36 -0.70
C ILE A 267 -1.64 9.36 -1.60
N ASP A 268 -2.30 9.70 -2.71
CA ASP A 268 -1.83 10.68 -3.70
C ASP A 268 -0.42 10.38 -4.23
N GLN A 269 -0.17 9.11 -4.50
CA GLN A 269 1.07 8.63 -5.11
C GLN A 269 0.89 8.56 -6.63
N PRO A 270 1.84 9.06 -7.46
CA PRO A 270 1.68 9.08 -8.91
C PRO A 270 1.31 7.74 -9.55
N LEU A 271 1.98 6.66 -9.14
CA LEU A 271 1.72 5.30 -9.64
C LEU A 271 0.36 4.77 -9.21
N VAL A 272 -0.09 5.08 -7.99
CA VAL A 272 -1.44 4.71 -7.51
C VAL A 272 -2.50 5.48 -8.27
N ASN A 273 -2.31 6.78 -8.48
CA ASN A 273 -3.26 7.62 -9.21
C ASN A 273 -3.39 7.17 -10.66
N GLU A 274 -2.29 6.79 -11.33
CA GLU A 274 -2.33 6.26 -12.70
C GLU A 274 -3.00 4.88 -12.74
N TYR A 275 -2.71 4.00 -11.78
CA TYR A 275 -3.40 2.72 -11.63
C TYR A 275 -4.92 2.87 -11.43
N LEU A 276 -5.36 3.78 -10.56
CA LEU A 276 -6.79 4.07 -10.35
C LEU A 276 -7.46 4.61 -11.62
N LYS A 277 -6.74 5.42 -12.40
CA LYS A 277 -7.24 5.94 -13.66
C LYS A 277 -7.41 4.84 -14.71
N GLN A 278 -6.38 4.02 -14.91
CA GLN A 278 -6.36 2.99 -15.96
C GLN A 278 -7.28 1.81 -15.62
N GLU A 279 -7.21 1.30 -14.40
CA GLU A 279 -7.85 0.04 -14.01
C GLU A 279 -9.22 0.24 -13.35
N TRP A 280 -9.43 1.41 -12.74
CA TRP A 280 -10.64 1.71 -11.94
C TRP A 280 -11.44 2.87 -12.50
N LYS A 281 -11.08 3.41 -13.67
CA LYS A 281 -11.86 4.45 -14.36
C LYS A 281 -12.05 5.71 -13.48
N VAL A 282 -11.14 6.00 -12.54
CA VAL A 282 -11.21 7.20 -11.68
C VAL A 282 -10.73 8.43 -12.47
N SER A 283 -11.48 9.53 -12.43
CA SER A 283 -11.08 10.80 -13.03
C SER A 283 -10.01 11.48 -12.16
N GLN A 284 -8.97 12.06 -12.79
CA GLN A 284 -7.91 12.77 -12.07
C GLN A 284 -8.18 14.26 -11.81
N ASP A 285 -9.40 14.73 -12.07
CA ASP A 285 -9.78 16.09 -11.74
C ASP A 285 -9.72 16.27 -10.23
N GLY A 286 -8.75 17.05 -9.74
CA GLY A 286 -8.75 17.50 -8.35
C GLY A 286 -7.79 16.84 -7.35
N TYR A 287 -6.83 16.05 -7.81
CA TYR A 287 -5.72 15.62 -6.95
C TYR A 287 -4.75 16.78 -6.68
N LEU A 288 -3.83 16.65 -5.70
CA LEU A 288 -2.77 17.64 -5.48
C LEU A 288 -1.75 17.68 -6.63
N ASN A 289 -1.98 16.88 -7.69
CA ASN A 289 -1.19 16.79 -8.92
C ASN A 289 0.31 16.57 -8.64
N PRO A 290 0.67 15.47 -7.93
CA PRO A 290 2.07 15.19 -7.66
C PRO A 290 2.85 15.00 -8.97
N PRO A 291 4.15 15.37 -9.02
CA PRO A 291 4.95 15.24 -10.23
C PRO A 291 5.05 13.76 -10.66
N LYS A 292 4.64 13.46 -11.90
CA LYS A 292 4.59 12.09 -12.43
C LYS A 292 5.96 11.47 -12.70
N ASN A 293 7.01 12.29 -12.76
CA ASN A 293 8.37 11.88 -13.13
C ASN A 293 9.25 11.53 -11.92
N ILE A 294 8.67 11.31 -10.73
CA ILE A 294 9.44 11.04 -9.52
C ILE A 294 9.23 9.59 -9.07
N ALA A 295 10.34 8.90 -8.81
CA ALA A 295 10.36 7.63 -8.10
C ALA A 295 10.02 7.86 -6.63
N SER A 296 8.74 7.75 -6.27
CA SER A 296 8.24 8.09 -4.93
C SER A 296 8.14 6.91 -3.97
N PHE A 297 8.12 5.68 -4.48
CA PHE A 297 8.01 4.50 -3.61
C PHE A 297 9.37 3.94 -3.18
N PRO A 298 9.52 3.62 -1.88
CA PRO A 298 10.69 2.93 -1.37
C PRO A 298 10.73 1.48 -1.84
N ASN A 299 11.90 0.86 -1.74
CA ASN A 299 12.08 -0.56 -2.06
C ASN A 299 11.55 -1.52 -0.99
N LYS A 300 10.94 -1.00 0.09
CA LYS A 300 10.45 -1.75 1.25
C LYS A 300 9.06 -1.27 1.61
N PHE A 301 8.14 -2.19 1.82
CA PHE A 301 6.79 -1.90 2.31
C PHE A 301 6.44 -2.82 3.48
N LEU A 302 5.58 -2.31 4.37
CA LEU A 302 5.11 -2.96 5.59
C LEU A 302 3.58 -2.99 5.54
N PHE A 303 3.00 -4.15 5.80
CA PHE A 303 1.55 -4.33 5.76
C PHE A 303 1.09 -5.38 6.75
N LEU A 304 -0.16 -5.27 7.17
CA LEU A 304 -0.84 -6.24 8.03
C LEU A 304 -1.21 -7.48 7.22
N ILE A 305 -1.18 -8.65 7.85
CA ILE A 305 -1.54 -9.92 7.21
C ILE A 305 -2.26 -10.88 8.17
N PRO A 306 -3.11 -11.76 7.65
CA PRO A 306 -3.47 -12.99 8.35
C PRO A 306 -2.24 -13.93 8.37
N MET A 307 -1.72 -14.20 9.57
CA MET A 307 -0.42 -14.84 9.77
C MET A 307 -0.38 -16.30 9.28
N ASN A 308 -1.49 -17.03 9.44
CA ASN A 308 -1.70 -18.34 8.82
C ASN A 308 -1.55 -18.38 7.29
N GLN A 309 -1.55 -17.23 6.60
CA GLN A 309 -1.35 -17.13 5.15
C GLN A 309 -0.06 -16.41 4.75
N ALA A 310 0.85 -16.15 5.70
CA ALA A 310 2.07 -15.37 5.47
C ALA A 310 2.90 -15.88 4.28
N GLU A 311 3.18 -17.19 4.22
CA GLU A 311 3.95 -17.79 3.12
C GLU A 311 3.23 -17.67 1.78
N ASN A 312 1.94 -17.97 1.73
CA ASN A 312 1.15 -17.88 0.50
C ASN A 312 1.12 -16.44 -0.04
N ILE A 313 0.88 -15.46 0.83
CA ILE A 313 0.90 -14.04 0.49
C ILE A 313 2.27 -13.64 -0.07
N ALA A 314 3.35 -14.03 0.59
CA ALA A 314 4.69 -13.66 0.16
C ALA A 314 5.06 -14.25 -1.21
N GLU A 315 4.72 -15.52 -1.46
CA GLU A 315 5.00 -16.18 -2.73
C GLU A 315 4.16 -15.61 -3.88
N GLU A 316 2.90 -15.24 -3.62
CA GLU A 316 2.07 -14.56 -4.62
C GLU A 316 2.60 -13.16 -4.96
N ILE A 317 3.06 -12.37 -3.96
CA ILE A 317 3.72 -11.08 -4.21
C ILE A 317 5.00 -11.27 -5.05
N LYS A 318 5.84 -12.26 -4.71
CA LYS A 318 7.05 -12.56 -5.50
C LYS A 318 6.69 -12.92 -6.94
N SER A 319 5.70 -13.79 -7.12
CA SER A 319 5.23 -14.21 -8.44
C SER A 319 4.71 -13.03 -9.27
N HIS A 320 3.95 -12.13 -8.64
CA HIS A 320 3.43 -10.93 -9.28
C HIS A 320 4.56 -9.99 -9.74
N ILE A 321 5.52 -9.67 -8.86
CA ILE A 321 6.68 -8.83 -9.20
C ILE A 321 7.53 -9.49 -10.30
N HIS A 322 7.80 -10.79 -10.21
CA HIS A 322 8.56 -11.50 -11.23
C HIS A 322 7.86 -11.52 -12.58
N SER A 323 6.53 -11.66 -12.59
CA SER A 323 5.73 -11.63 -13.83
C SER A 323 5.76 -10.25 -14.47
N ALA A 324 5.60 -9.18 -13.67
CA ALA A 324 5.71 -7.80 -14.17
C ALA A 324 7.11 -7.52 -14.74
N TRP A 325 8.17 -7.89 -14.01
CA TRP A 325 9.56 -7.75 -14.49
C TRP A 325 9.79 -8.52 -15.79
N LYS A 326 9.36 -9.79 -15.84
CA LYS A 326 9.50 -10.64 -17.01
C LYS A 326 8.78 -10.03 -18.22
N SER A 327 7.55 -9.54 -18.05
CA SER A 327 6.79 -8.89 -19.13
C SER A 327 7.53 -7.68 -19.69
N LEU A 328 8.10 -6.84 -18.83
CA LEU A 328 8.93 -5.71 -19.26
C LEU A 328 10.17 -6.18 -20.03
N CYS A 329 10.89 -7.19 -19.52
CA CYS A 329 12.06 -7.75 -20.19
C CYS A 329 11.72 -8.33 -21.57
N GLU A 330 10.59 -9.03 -21.70
CA GLU A 330 10.11 -9.58 -22.97
C GLU A 330 9.78 -8.46 -23.97
N LYS A 331 9.11 -7.39 -23.54
CA LYS A 331 8.85 -6.21 -24.38
C LYS A 331 10.15 -5.58 -24.90
N VAL A 332 11.15 -5.40 -24.02
CA VAL A 332 12.45 -4.84 -24.40
C VAL A 332 13.21 -5.77 -25.35
N CYS A 333 13.24 -7.08 -25.06
CA CYS A 333 13.90 -8.07 -25.90
C CYS A 333 13.28 -8.11 -27.31
N ASN A 334 11.95 -8.20 -27.40
CA ASN A 334 11.24 -8.22 -28.68
C ASN A 334 11.50 -6.95 -29.48
N THR A 335 11.43 -5.79 -28.84
CA THR A 335 11.72 -4.50 -29.49
C THR A 335 13.15 -4.45 -30.04
N ALA A 336 14.14 -4.89 -29.25
CA ALA A 336 15.52 -4.94 -29.70
C ALA A 336 15.74 -5.92 -30.86
N THR A 337 15.05 -7.07 -30.87
CA THR A 337 15.15 -8.02 -31.99
C THR A 337 14.40 -7.58 -33.23
N ASP A 338 13.30 -6.84 -33.09
CA ASP A 338 12.51 -6.35 -34.22
C ASP A 338 13.20 -5.19 -34.95
N MET A 339 13.98 -4.38 -34.22
CA MET A 339 14.82 -3.34 -34.80
C MET A 339 15.97 -3.89 -35.64
N LEU A 340 16.40 -5.12 -35.39
CA LEU A 340 17.48 -5.77 -36.13
C LEU A 340 16.89 -6.58 -37.28
N GLU A 341 16.81 -5.96 -38.46
CA GLU A 341 16.46 -6.66 -39.70
C GLU A 341 17.44 -7.83 -39.94
N ASP A 342 16.97 -8.93 -40.53
CA ASP A 342 17.74 -10.13 -40.91
C ASP A 342 18.26 -11.07 -39.79
N LEU A 343 17.75 -11.01 -38.55
CA LEU A 343 18.03 -12.05 -37.56
C LEU A 343 17.27 -13.37 -37.85
N SER A 344 17.99 -14.48 -37.90
CA SER A 344 17.41 -15.83 -37.95
C SER A 344 16.68 -16.20 -36.65
N ASP A 345 15.77 -17.17 -36.71
CA ASP A 345 15.03 -17.65 -35.53
C ASP A 345 15.97 -18.17 -34.43
N GLY A 346 17.09 -18.80 -34.82
CA GLY A 346 18.10 -19.28 -33.88
C GLY A 346 18.83 -18.15 -33.15
N GLU A 347 19.11 -17.05 -33.86
CA GLU A 347 19.75 -15.86 -33.28
C GLU A 347 18.81 -15.13 -32.32
N LYS A 348 17.53 -14.97 -32.69
CA LYS A 348 16.50 -14.40 -31.80
C LYS A 348 16.32 -15.25 -30.54
N ALA A 349 16.28 -16.58 -30.69
CA ALA A 349 16.18 -17.50 -29.56
C ALA A 349 17.40 -17.39 -28.62
N TYR A 350 18.60 -17.19 -29.17
CA TYR A 350 19.80 -17.02 -28.36
C TYR A 350 19.85 -15.69 -27.62
N ILE A 351 19.43 -14.58 -28.24
CA ILE A 351 19.28 -13.29 -27.54
C ILE A 351 18.32 -13.44 -26.36
N LYS A 352 17.19 -14.13 -26.58
CA LYS A 352 16.21 -14.43 -25.52
C LYS A 352 16.82 -15.30 -24.41
N GLU A 353 17.64 -16.30 -24.75
CA GLU A 353 18.38 -17.13 -23.78
C GLU A 353 19.27 -16.27 -22.86
N ILE A 354 19.99 -15.28 -23.41
CA ILE A 354 20.80 -14.34 -22.62
C ILE A 354 19.90 -13.48 -21.73
N PHE A 355 18.84 -12.88 -22.27
CA PHE A 355 17.89 -12.05 -21.50
C PHE A 355 17.27 -12.82 -20.33
N ASP A 356 16.73 -14.00 -20.57
CA ASP A 356 16.06 -14.81 -19.55
C ASP A 356 17.05 -15.22 -18.45
N ARG A 357 18.26 -15.63 -18.82
CA ARG A 357 19.32 -15.99 -17.88
C ARG A 357 19.70 -14.82 -16.96
N GLN A 358 19.84 -13.62 -17.50
CA GLN A 358 20.27 -12.44 -16.73
C GLN A 358 19.15 -11.90 -15.82
N ASN A 359 17.89 -12.00 -16.24
CA ASN A 359 16.77 -11.37 -15.55
C ASN A 359 16.06 -12.27 -14.54
N LYS A 360 16.02 -13.59 -14.77
CA LYS A 360 15.27 -14.56 -13.94
C LYS A 360 15.66 -14.53 -12.45
N ALA A 361 16.93 -14.30 -12.16
CA ALA A 361 17.49 -14.27 -10.79
C ALA A 361 18.13 -12.90 -10.47
N PHE A 362 17.69 -11.83 -11.14
CA PHE A 362 18.26 -10.51 -10.93
C PHE A 362 17.88 -9.92 -9.56
N TRP A 363 16.58 -9.94 -9.28
CA TRP A 363 15.96 -9.39 -8.07
C TRP A 363 15.96 -10.43 -6.95
N ASP A 364 16.44 -10.03 -5.78
CA ASP A 364 16.29 -10.74 -4.52
C ASP A 364 15.11 -10.12 -3.74
N LEU A 365 14.01 -10.88 -3.71
CA LEU A 365 12.75 -10.51 -3.09
C LEU A 365 12.66 -11.16 -1.72
N GLN A 366 12.91 -10.36 -0.68
CA GLN A 366 13.01 -10.84 0.69
C GLN A 366 11.85 -10.34 1.52
N TRP A 367 11.41 -11.17 2.45
CA TRP A 367 10.35 -10.82 3.37
C TRP A 367 10.60 -11.43 4.75
N ALA A 368 9.94 -10.86 5.74
CA ALA A 368 9.79 -11.45 7.07
C ALA A 368 8.42 -11.07 7.61
N ALA A 369 7.84 -11.95 8.41
CA ALA A 369 6.57 -11.71 9.09
C ALA A 369 6.66 -12.10 10.56
N ALA A 370 5.90 -11.41 11.40
CA ALA A 370 5.72 -11.75 12.80
C ALA A 370 4.29 -11.46 13.25
N TYR A 371 3.82 -12.22 14.25
CA TYR A 371 2.57 -11.94 14.95
C TYR A 371 2.63 -10.56 15.62
N LEU A 372 1.46 -9.96 15.84
CA LEU A 372 1.35 -8.83 16.75
C LEU A 372 1.62 -9.27 18.18
N VAL A 373 2.65 -8.69 18.78
CA VAL A 373 3.08 -8.95 20.15
C VAL A 373 1.96 -8.60 21.13
N LYS A 374 1.64 -9.51 22.05
CA LYS A 374 0.76 -9.27 23.21
C LYS A 374 1.54 -9.21 24.51
N ALA A 375 0.86 -8.79 25.57
CA ALA A 375 1.37 -8.70 26.94
C ALA A 375 2.12 -9.97 27.38
N ASP A 376 1.58 -11.15 27.07
CA ASP A 376 2.13 -12.45 27.51
C ASP A 376 3.44 -12.83 26.81
N ASP A 377 3.77 -12.19 25.69
CA ASP A 377 4.93 -12.55 24.86
C ASP A 377 6.24 -11.94 25.41
N ARG A 378 6.18 -11.16 26.50
CA ARG A 378 7.32 -10.41 27.05
C ARG A 378 8.58 -11.28 27.20
N SER A 379 8.45 -12.47 27.77
CA SER A 379 9.59 -13.37 28.01
C SER A 379 10.27 -13.88 26.73
N GLU A 380 9.55 -13.92 25.61
CA GLU A 380 10.11 -14.25 24.30
C GLU A 380 10.77 -13.01 23.67
N ILE A 381 10.12 -11.85 23.78
CA ILE A 381 10.65 -10.58 23.28
C ILE A 381 11.99 -10.22 23.94
N GLU A 382 12.14 -10.45 25.24
CA GLU A 382 13.39 -10.23 25.98
C GLU A 382 14.58 -11.04 25.41
N LYS A 383 14.31 -12.16 24.73
CA LYS A 383 15.35 -13.00 24.08
C LYS A 383 15.69 -12.53 22.67
N LEU A 384 14.78 -11.80 22.01
CA LEU A 384 14.84 -11.49 20.58
C LEU A 384 15.20 -10.04 20.29
N LEU A 385 14.88 -9.12 21.20
CA LEU A 385 15.09 -7.68 21.02
C LEU A 385 15.87 -7.08 22.20
N PRO A 386 16.64 -6.00 21.97
CA PRO A 386 17.26 -5.24 23.05
C PRO A 386 16.21 -4.50 23.91
N GLU A 387 16.51 -4.36 25.20
CA GLU A 387 15.64 -3.72 26.21
C GLU A 387 15.08 -2.35 25.80
N SER A 388 15.90 -1.55 25.11
CA SER A 388 15.53 -0.21 24.64
C SER A 388 14.33 -0.19 23.68
N LEU A 389 14.00 -1.32 23.04
CA LEU A 389 12.90 -1.40 22.07
C LEU A 389 11.57 -1.88 22.68
N TYR A 390 11.56 -2.50 23.86
CA TYR A 390 10.34 -3.08 24.42
C TYR A 390 9.97 -2.57 25.83
N GLU A 391 10.94 -2.16 26.64
CA GLU A 391 10.69 -1.85 28.06
C GLU A 391 9.69 -0.70 28.25
N ASN A 392 9.86 0.40 27.49
CA ASN A 392 8.94 1.54 27.54
C ASN A 392 7.53 1.20 27.01
N PRO A 393 7.38 0.54 25.84
CA PRO A 393 6.07 0.04 25.38
C PRO A 393 5.33 -0.84 26.40
N PHE A 394 5.99 -1.81 27.03
CA PHE A 394 5.36 -2.66 28.05
C PHE A 394 4.93 -1.86 29.29
N LYS A 395 5.78 -0.95 29.79
CA LYS A 395 5.41 -0.05 30.89
C LYS A 395 4.21 0.85 30.54
N LEU A 396 4.13 1.30 29.30
CA LEU A 396 3.01 2.11 28.83
C LEU A 396 1.72 1.29 28.75
N LEU A 397 1.78 0.05 28.25
CA LEU A 397 0.67 -0.88 28.25
C LEU A 397 0.12 -1.13 29.66
N GLU A 398 0.99 -1.34 30.65
CA GLU A 398 0.56 -1.50 32.05
C GLU A 398 -0.25 -0.31 32.56
N LYS A 399 0.12 0.92 32.17
CA LYS A 399 -0.61 2.14 32.54
C LYS A 399 -1.98 2.19 31.85
N PHE A 400 -2.05 1.90 30.56
CA PHE A 400 -3.33 1.85 29.84
C PHE A 400 -4.27 0.77 30.41
N ASN A 401 -3.75 -0.43 30.68
CA ASN A 401 -4.54 -1.53 31.26
C ASN A 401 -5.10 -1.19 32.64
N LYS A 402 -4.39 -0.40 33.45
CA LYS A 402 -4.92 0.12 34.72
C LYS A 402 -6.08 1.09 34.52
N VAL A 403 -6.00 1.95 33.50
CA VAL A 403 -7.03 2.95 33.18
C VAL A 403 -8.32 2.30 32.67
N ILE A 404 -8.23 1.17 31.96
CA ILE A 404 -9.37 0.48 31.31
C ILE A 404 -9.75 -0.83 32.02
N ALA A 405 -9.27 -1.06 33.25
CA ALA A 405 -9.42 -2.33 33.96
C ALA A 405 -10.89 -2.78 34.08
N ASP A 406 -11.79 -1.84 34.38
CA ASP A 406 -13.23 -2.04 34.54
C ASP A 406 -14.02 -2.11 33.22
N LYS A 407 -13.35 -1.94 32.07
CA LYS A 407 -14.00 -1.89 30.76
C LYS A 407 -13.96 -3.27 30.08
N PRO A 408 -15.10 -3.97 29.90
CA PRO A 408 -15.10 -5.33 29.36
C PRO A 408 -14.79 -5.41 27.86
N TYR A 409 -15.14 -4.37 27.10
CA TYR A 409 -15.03 -4.37 25.62
C TYR A 409 -13.73 -3.76 25.09
N TYR A 410 -12.82 -3.34 25.99
CA TYR A 410 -11.56 -2.73 25.62
C TYR A 410 -10.49 -3.81 25.45
N ASP A 411 -9.61 -3.66 24.44
CA ASP A 411 -8.52 -4.61 24.24
C ASP A 411 -7.52 -4.52 25.40
N LYS A 412 -7.30 -5.63 26.11
CA LYS A 412 -6.30 -5.72 27.19
C LYS A 412 -5.10 -6.57 26.78
N SER A 413 -5.14 -7.19 25.61
CA SER A 413 -4.05 -8.02 25.09
C SER A 413 -2.80 -7.19 24.82
N GLY A 414 -2.97 -5.91 24.47
CA GLY A 414 -1.87 -5.01 24.16
C GLY A 414 -1.36 -5.14 22.72
N ARG A 415 -2.00 -5.95 21.88
CA ARG A 415 -1.62 -6.15 20.47
C ARG A 415 -1.42 -4.84 19.72
N GLY A 416 -2.31 -3.89 19.96
CA GLY A 416 -2.15 -2.58 19.36
C GLY A 416 -1.11 -1.70 20.03
N ALA A 417 -1.15 -1.60 21.36
CA ALA A 417 -0.25 -0.75 22.13
C ALA A 417 1.23 -1.17 22.01
N LEU A 418 1.50 -2.44 21.68
CA LEU A 418 2.83 -2.99 21.44
C LEU A 418 3.22 -3.00 19.95
N TYR A 419 2.55 -2.20 19.10
CA TYR A 419 2.89 -2.06 17.68
C TYR A 419 4.39 -1.80 17.45
N SER A 420 4.99 -0.88 18.22
CA SER A 420 6.41 -0.53 18.06
C SER A 420 7.36 -1.72 18.32
N VAL A 421 6.97 -2.62 19.21
CA VAL A 421 7.69 -3.87 19.50
C VAL A 421 7.52 -4.86 18.34
N SER A 422 6.27 -5.05 17.88
CA SER A 422 5.94 -5.92 16.73
C SER A 422 6.67 -5.48 15.46
N HIS A 423 6.71 -4.16 15.22
CA HIS A 423 7.45 -3.54 14.13
C HIS A 423 8.94 -3.82 14.25
N SER A 424 9.53 -3.61 15.43
CA SER A 424 10.95 -3.84 15.67
C SER A 424 11.34 -5.31 15.47
N LEU A 425 10.51 -6.24 15.94
CA LEU A 425 10.70 -7.67 15.77
C LEU A 425 10.72 -8.06 14.28
N THR A 426 9.73 -7.59 13.53
CA THR A 426 9.58 -7.89 12.10
C THR A 426 10.75 -7.30 11.28
N GLN A 427 11.19 -6.08 11.60
CA GLN A 427 12.36 -5.46 10.95
C GLN A 427 13.66 -6.21 11.28
N ALA A 428 13.85 -6.62 12.53
CA ALA A 428 15.02 -7.39 12.96
C ALA A 428 15.08 -8.74 12.23
N ALA A 429 13.94 -9.43 12.09
CA ALA A 429 13.84 -10.69 11.35
C ALA A 429 14.25 -10.52 9.88
N LEU A 430 13.79 -9.46 9.20
CA LEU A 430 14.22 -9.16 7.83
C LEU A 430 15.71 -8.80 7.75
N ALA A 431 16.24 -8.06 8.72
CA ALA A 431 17.65 -7.68 8.74
C ALA A 431 18.55 -8.92 8.91
N VAL A 432 18.13 -9.89 9.72
CA VAL A 432 18.85 -11.17 9.87
C VAL A 432 18.74 -12.01 8.61
N SER A 433 17.56 -12.08 7.97
CA SER A 433 17.40 -12.85 6.72
C SER A 433 18.30 -12.31 5.60
N LYS A 434 18.50 -10.99 5.54
CA LYS A 434 19.45 -10.32 4.62
C LYS A 434 20.91 -10.76 4.75
N ASN A 435 21.32 -11.28 5.91
CA ASN A 435 22.68 -11.78 6.10
C ASN A 435 22.89 -13.15 5.42
N ARG A 436 21.82 -13.88 5.11
CA ARG A 436 21.90 -15.14 4.37
C ARG A 436 21.93 -14.87 2.87
N LYS A 437 23.13 -14.62 2.33
CA LYS A 437 23.30 -14.42 0.88
C LYS A 437 23.11 -15.75 0.14
N THR A 438 22.20 -15.78 -0.83
CA THR A 438 22.06 -16.90 -1.77
C THR A 438 22.59 -16.46 -3.13
N ILE A 439 23.62 -17.12 -3.65
CA ILE A 439 24.10 -16.90 -5.01
C ILE A 439 23.29 -17.81 -5.92
N SER A 440 22.34 -17.23 -6.65
CA SER A 440 21.47 -17.91 -7.60
C SER A 440 21.80 -17.61 -9.07
N ARG A 441 22.73 -16.66 -9.33
CA ARG A 441 23.09 -16.22 -10.68
C ARG A 441 23.99 -17.24 -11.38
N LEU A 442 23.70 -17.50 -12.65
CA LEU A 442 24.53 -18.34 -13.52
C LEU A 442 25.81 -17.59 -13.94
N PRO A 443 26.88 -18.31 -14.31
CA PRO A 443 28.10 -17.69 -14.85
C PRO A 443 27.81 -16.91 -16.13
N GLU A 444 28.36 -15.70 -16.21
CA GLU A 444 28.36 -14.84 -17.41
C GLU A 444 29.75 -14.97 -18.05
N THR A 445 29.93 -15.79 -19.09
CA THR A 445 31.26 -16.09 -19.65
C THR A 445 31.67 -15.21 -20.82
N GLY A 446 30.75 -14.48 -21.44
CA GLY A 446 31.03 -13.61 -22.60
C GLY A 446 31.62 -12.23 -22.27
N GLU A 447 31.71 -11.39 -23.29
CA GLU A 447 32.17 -9.99 -23.16
C GLU A 447 31.23 -9.20 -22.24
N LYS A 448 31.78 -8.41 -21.32
CA LYS A 448 31.01 -7.76 -20.27
C LYS A 448 30.41 -6.44 -20.74
N CYS A 449 29.17 -6.18 -20.32
CA CYS A 449 28.47 -4.94 -20.58
C CYS A 449 29.28 -3.73 -20.09
N HIS A 450 29.52 -2.76 -20.97
CA HIS A 450 30.28 -1.53 -20.67
C HIS A 450 29.60 -0.58 -19.66
N LEU A 451 28.34 -0.82 -19.34
CA LEU A 451 27.60 -0.07 -18.33
C LEU A 451 27.79 -0.69 -16.94
N CYS A 452 27.43 -1.96 -16.77
CA CYS A 452 27.39 -2.59 -15.46
C CYS A 452 28.68 -3.35 -15.08
N GLY A 453 29.46 -3.80 -16.07
CA GLY A 453 30.65 -4.63 -15.89
C GLY A 453 30.41 -6.05 -15.38
N GLU A 454 29.14 -6.46 -15.22
CA GLU A 454 28.76 -7.73 -14.58
C GLU A 454 28.21 -8.74 -15.58
N PHE A 455 27.22 -8.32 -16.37
CA PHE A 455 26.50 -9.19 -17.30
C PHE A 455 27.19 -9.28 -18.65
N GLU A 456 27.07 -10.42 -19.31
CA GLU A 456 27.39 -10.55 -20.72
C GLU A 456 26.59 -9.54 -21.53
N VAL A 457 27.25 -8.87 -22.46
CA VAL A 457 26.58 -7.94 -23.36
C VAL A 457 25.70 -8.73 -24.33
N LEU A 458 24.56 -8.17 -24.73
CA LEU A 458 23.68 -8.84 -25.71
C LEU A 458 24.37 -8.95 -27.08
N HIS A 459 24.22 -10.10 -27.72
CA HIS A 459 24.65 -10.35 -29.09
C HIS A 459 23.91 -11.57 -29.67
N HIS A 460 23.89 -11.68 -31.00
CA HIS A 460 23.19 -12.76 -31.71
C HIS A 460 24.06 -14.00 -31.97
N LYS A 461 25.40 -13.86 -31.96
CA LYS A 461 26.32 -14.97 -32.26
C LYS A 461 26.72 -15.77 -31.02
N LYS A 462 26.23 -17.00 -30.88
CA LYS A 462 26.64 -17.91 -29.80
C LYS A 462 28.09 -18.35 -30.00
N PHE A 463 28.90 -18.29 -28.93
CA PHE A 463 30.26 -18.80 -28.97
C PHE A 463 30.28 -20.30 -29.31
N SER A 464 31.16 -20.71 -30.22
CA SER A 464 31.47 -22.09 -30.54
C SER A 464 32.97 -22.33 -30.39
N ASN A 465 33.39 -23.57 -30.09
CA ASN A 465 34.81 -23.90 -29.87
C ASN A 465 35.71 -23.62 -31.10
N ASP A 466 35.12 -23.53 -32.29
CA ASP A 466 35.81 -23.23 -33.54
C ASP A 466 35.89 -21.72 -33.84
N MET A 467 35.29 -20.88 -32.99
CA MET A 467 35.23 -19.42 -33.15
C MET A 467 36.43 -18.75 -32.46
N SER A 468 37.11 -17.86 -33.17
CA SER A 468 38.17 -17.02 -32.58
C SER A 468 37.58 -15.94 -31.66
N ALA A 469 38.38 -15.48 -30.68
CA ALA A 469 37.97 -14.37 -29.81
C ALA A 469 37.69 -13.07 -30.61
N ASP A 470 38.45 -12.82 -31.68
CA ASP A 470 38.25 -11.66 -32.56
C ASP A 470 36.93 -11.75 -33.34
N GLU A 471 36.55 -12.95 -33.79
CA GLU A 471 35.28 -13.18 -34.47
C GLU A 471 34.09 -12.96 -33.53
N TYR A 472 34.16 -13.50 -32.30
CA TYR A 472 33.16 -13.26 -31.27
C TYR A 472 33.01 -11.76 -30.98
N LYS A 473 34.12 -11.07 -30.73
CA LYS A 473 34.13 -9.62 -30.44
C LYS A 473 33.58 -8.80 -31.61
N LYS A 474 33.90 -9.18 -32.85
CA LYS A 474 33.34 -8.53 -34.04
C LYS A 474 31.83 -8.74 -34.13
N GLY A 475 31.33 -9.95 -33.88
CA GLY A 475 29.89 -10.24 -33.85
C GLY A 475 29.14 -9.40 -32.81
N THR A 476 29.70 -9.27 -31.61
CA THR A 476 29.19 -8.41 -30.55
C THR A 476 29.19 -6.93 -30.98
N GLY A 477 30.30 -6.44 -31.53
CA GLY A 477 30.41 -5.06 -32.00
C GLY A 477 29.44 -4.74 -33.14
N ASP A 478 29.26 -5.68 -34.07
CA ASP A 478 28.33 -5.55 -35.20
C ASP A 478 26.87 -5.48 -34.69
N PHE A 479 26.48 -6.32 -33.71
CA PHE A 479 25.14 -6.26 -33.11
C PHE A 479 24.80 -4.86 -32.57
N TRP A 480 25.67 -4.28 -31.74
CA TRP A 480 25.42 -2.96 -31.14
C TRP A 480 25.57 -1.81 -32.14
N ARG A 481 26.38 -1.95 -33.18
CA ARG A 481 26.47 -0.96 -34.27
C ARG A 481 25.15 -0.88 -35.03
N HIS A 482 24.60 -2.01 -35.47
CA HIS A 482 23.31 -2.04 -36.17
C HIS A 482 22.17 -1.58 -35.25
N LEU A 483 22.14 -2.02 -34.00
CA LEU A 483 21.12 -1.57 -33.06
C LEU A 483 21.17 -0.04 -32.87
N LYS A 484 22.37 0.54 -32.82
CA LYS A 484 22.54 2.00 -32.73
C LYS A 484 22.14 2.73 -34.01
N GLU A 485 22.39 2.16 -35.19
CA GLU A 485 21.96 2.74 -36.47
C GLU A 485 20.44 2.82 -36.58
N GLN A 486 19.74 1.84 -36.00
CA GLN A 486 18.26 1.79 -35.96
C GLN A 486 17.69 2.57 -34.77
N TRP A 487 18.47 2.73 -33.70
CA TRP A 487 18.10 3.47 -32.50
C TRP A 487 18.49 4.96 -32.61
N ASP A 488 17.56 5.77 -33.09
CA ASP A 488 17.71 7.22 -33.33
C ASP A 488 17.69 8.05 -32.03
N GLY A 489 18.61 7.79 -31.10
CA GLY A 489 18.56 8.31 -29.74
C GLY A 489 18.34 9.83 -29.60
N ASP A 490 17.17 10.17 -29.04
CA ASP A 490 16.72 11.43 -28.39
C ASP A 490 16.01 12.55 -29.21
N GLU A 491 14.89 12.96 -28.60
CA GLU A 491 14.10 14.21 -28.62
C GLU A 491 13.08 14.52 -29.74
N ASP A 492 13.36 14.35 -31.03
CA ASP A 492 12.43 14.88 -32.07
C ASP A 492 11.44 13.87 -32.66
N HIS A 493 11.58 12.58 -32.35
CA HIS A 493 10.64 11.55 -32.78
C HIS A 493 10.15 10.74 -31.58
N SER A 494 8.85 10.91 -31.26
CA SER A 494 8.12 9.91 -30.49
C SER A 494 8.35 8.56 -31.17
N LEU A 495 8.97 7.61 -30.47
CA LEU A 495 9.21 6.25 -30.95
C LEU A 495 8.15 5.82 -31.98
N GLY A 496 8.56 5.51 -33.21
CA GLY A 496 7.69 4.85 -34.20
C GLY A 496 7.16 3.49 -33.68
N TYR A 497 7.74 2.99 -32.60
CA TYR A 497 7.28 1.87 -31.79
C TYR A 497 6.76 2.37 -30.43
N ASN A 498 5.47 2.64 -30.35
CA ASN A 498 4.82 2.81 -29.06
C ASN A 498 4.79 1.45 -28.35
N LEU A 499 5.63 1.25 -27.33
CA LEU A 499 5.66 0.04 -26.49
C LEU A 499 4.32 -0.26 -25.80
N ASN A 500 3.41 0.73 -25.76
CA ASN A 500 2.05 0.61 -25.23
C ASN A 500 0.98 0.42 -26.32
N ASN A 501 1.31 0.43 -27.63
CA ASN A 501 0.31 0.22 -28.70
C ASN A 501 -0.08 -1.26 -28.89
N ASN A 502 0.59 -2.19 -28.21
CA ASN A 502 0.29 -3.62 -28.25
C ASN A 502 -0.48 -4.11 -27.00
N GLU A 503 -1.08 -3.20 -26.22
CA GLU A 503 -1.98 -3.53 -25.10
C GLU A 503 -3.42 -3.07 -25.35
#